data_AF-A0A655AQV4-F1
#
_entry.id   AF-A0A655AQV4-F1
#
_cell.length_a   1.000
_cell.length_b   1.000
_cell.length_c   1.000
_cell.angle_alpha   90.00
_cell.angle_beta   90.00
_cell.angle_gamma   90.00
#
_symmetry.space_group_name_H-M   'P 1'
#
loop_
_entity.id
_entity.type
_entity.pdbx_description
1 polymer ?
#
loop_
_entity_poly.entity_id
_entity_poly.type
_entity_poly.pdbx_seq_one_letter_code
_entity_poly.pdbx_strand_id
1 'polypeptide(L)'
;MTDCGVNLFGFDQLLPEDGRIQASLWSWAPDEPRAGAGACALQGADGRWVAASCGDPHPAACRDAAGRWTVTPAPVVFAGAALACTAIGADFTLPRTGNQNARLHAVAGPAGGAWVHYLLPP
;
A
#
# COMPACT_ATOMS: atom_id res chain seq x y z
N MET A 1 6.43 -8.69 -10.97
CA MET A 1 7.32 -8.13 -12.03
C MET A 1 7.79 -6.72 -11.66
N THR A 2 6.88 -5.85 -11.28
CA THR A 2 7.16 -4.48 -10.79
C THR A 2 7.92 -4.44 -9.46
N ASP A 3 7.90 -5.52 -8.68
CA ASP A 3 8.58 -5.60 -7.38
C ASP A 3 10.10 -5.52 -7.50
N CYS A 4 10.64 -5.97 -8.63
CA CYS A 4 12.08 -5.92 -8.95
C CYS A 4 12.47 -4.69 -9.78
N GLY A 5 11.57 -3.71 -9.94
CA GLY A 5 11.84 -2.48 -10.71
C GLY A 5 11.80 -2.64 -12.23
N VAL A 6 11.25 -3.75 -12.74
CA VAL A 6 10.96 -3.91 -14.17
C VAL A 6 9.66 -3.16 -14.46
N ASN A 7 9.78 -2.03 -15.15
CA ASN A 7 8.68 -1.08 -15.39
C ASN A 7 8.38 -0.86 -16.88
N LEU A 8 9.10 -1.52 -17.79
CA LEU A 8 8.96 -1.36 -19.23
C LEU A 8 8.58 -2.72 -19.84
N PHE A 9 7.39 -2.79 -20.42
CA PHE A 9 6.91 -3.96 -21.15
C PHE A 9 7.23 -3.78 -22.63
N GLY A 10 7.73 -4.85 -23.27
CA GLY A 10 7.65 -4.94 -24.72
C GLY A 10 6.18 -5.10 -25.11
N PHE A 11 5.67 -4.19 -25.95
CA PHE A 11 4.26 -4.22 -26.38
C PHE A 11 3.98 -5.27 -27.47
N ASP A 12 5.00 -5.99 -27.93
CA ASP A 12 4.84 -7.11 -28.84
C ASP A 12 4.28 -8.34 -28.09
N GLN A 13 3.35 -9.05 -28.74
CA GLN A 13 2.65 -10.22 -28.18
C GLN A 13 1.85 -9.97 -26.89
N LEU A 14 1.34 -8.75 -26.66
CA LEU A 14 0.33 -8.55 -25.62
C LEU A 14 -1.05 -8.95 -26.14
N LEU A 15 -1.68 -9.91 -25.47
CA LEU A 15 -3.09 -10.23 -25.67
C LEU A 15 -3.95 -9.37 -24.71
N PRO A 16 -5.22 -9.08 -25.04
CA PRO A 16 -6.10 -8.27 -24.18
C PRO A 16 -6.23 -8.78 -22.73
N GLU A 17 -6.05 -10.09 -22.52
CA GLU A 17 -6.21 -10.76 -21.22
C GLU A 17 -4.88 -11.32 -20.68
N ASP A 18 -3.76 -10.72 -21.11
CA ASP A 18 -2.44 -11.21 -20.73
C ASP A 18 -2.18 -11.02 -19.22
N GLY A 19 -1.87 -12.11 -18.52
CA GLY A 19 -1.57 -12.11 -17.09
C GLY A 19 -0.38 -11.23 -16.71
N ARG A 20 0.53 -10.89 -17.64
CA ARG A 20 1.64 -9.95 -17.39
C ARG A 20 1.15 -8.51 -17.21
N ILE A 21 0.06 -8.13 -17.89
CA ILE A 21 -0.60 -6.83 -17.68
C ILE A 21 -1.23 -6.83 -16.29
N GLN A 22 -1.93 -7.89 -15.90
CA GLN A 22 -2.50 -8.02 -14.55
C GLN A 22 -1.42 -8.01 -13.46
N ALA A 23 -0.29 -8.68 -13.70
CA ALA A 23 0.87 -8.69 -12.79
C ALA A 23 1.62 -7.35 -12.70
N SER A 24 1.27 -6.37 -13.54
CA SER A 24 1.75 -4.99 -13.43
C SER A 24 0.92 -4.13 -12.47
N LEU A 25 -0.30 -4.59 -12.12
CA LEU A 25 -1.18 -3.93 -11.16
C LEU A 25 -0.76 -4.32 -9.74
N TRP A 26 -0.16 -3.37 -9.03
CA TRP A 26 0.41 -3.59 -7.69
C TRP A 26 -0.37 -2.88 -6.58
N SER A 27 -1.23 -1.92 -6.91
CA SER A 27 -1.97 -1.09 -5.94
C SER A 27 -3.28 -1.75 -5.52
N TRP A 28 -4.43 -1.20 -5.91
CA TRP A 28 -5.77 -1.67 -5.56
C TRP A 28 -5.99 -3.12 -5.92
N ALA A 29 -6.59 -3.90 -5.02
CA ALA A 29 -7.09 -5.24 -5.33
C ALA A 29 -8.18 -5.17 -6.41
N PRO A 30 -8.47 -6.30 -7.09
CA PRO A 30 -9.65 -6.38 -7.95
C PRO A 30 -10.91 -5.90 -7.22
N ASP A 31 -11.74 -5.14 -7.93
CA ASP A 31 -13.01 -4.58 -7.43
C ASP A 31 -12.88 -3.58 -6.25
N GLU A 32 -11.70 -3.01 -6.04
CA GLU A 32 -11.45 -1.91 -5.09
C GLU A 32 -11.17 -0.58 -5.80
N PRO A 33 -11.49 0.57 -5.17
CA PRO A 33 -12.11 0.72 -3.86
C PRO A 33 -13.60 0.38 -3.85
N ARG A 34 -14.03 -0.48 -2.92
CA ARG A 34 -15.43 -0.92 -2.82
C ARG A 34 -16.28 0.12 -2.08
N ALA A 35 -17.42 0.46 -2.67
CA ALA A 35 -18.41 1.34 -2.03
C ALA A 35 -18.85 0.78 -0.65
N GLY A 36 -18.92 1.65 0.35
CA GLY A 36 -19.34 1.29 1.71
C GLY A 36 -18.29 0.60 2.58
N ALA A 37 -17.10 0.28 2.06
CA ALA A 37 -16.02 -0.33 2.85
C ALA A 37 -15.23 0.67 3.71
N GLY A 38 -15.36 1.97 3.42
CA GLY A 38 -14.71 3.07 4.14
C GLY A 38 -13.95 4.00 3.20
N ALA A 39 -13.31 5.03 3.75
CA ALA A 39 -12.64 6.09 2.99
C ALA A 39 -11.10 6.03 3.08
N CYS A 40 -10.55 5.07 3.81
CA CYS A 40 -9.10 4.96 4.03
C CYS A 40 -8.53 3.77 3.27
N ALA A 41 -7.37 3.95 2.65
CA ALA A 41 -6.69 2.88 1.95
C ALA A 41 -5.78 2.08 2.90
N LEU A 42 -5.98 0.77 2.92
CA LEU A 42 -5.17 -0.21 3.65
C LEU A 42 -4.41 -1.08 2.65
N GLN A 43 -3.10 -1.25 2.82
CA GLN A 43 -2.41 -2.36 2.17
C GLN A 43 -2.70 -3.64 2.96
N GLY A 44 -3.38 -4.59 2.33
CA GLY A 44 -3.75 -5.88 2.91
C GLY A 44 -2.59 -6.88 3.01
N ALA A 45 -2.89 -8.04 3.58
CA ALA A 45 -1.94 -9.13 3.78
C ALA A 45 -1.47 -9.81 2.48
N ASP A 46 -2.10 -9.52 1.34
CA ASP A 46 -1.68 -9.94 0.00
C ASP A 46 -0.87 -8.86 -0.74
N GLY A 47 -0.61 -7.72 -0.08
CA GLY A 47 0.11 -6.59 -0.64
C GLY A 47 -0.72 -5.66 -1.52
N ARG A 48 -2.01 -5.94 -1.72
CA ARG A 48 -2.93 -5.10 -2.50
C ARG A 48 -3.67 -4.12 -1.61
N TRP A 49 -4.14 -3.03 -2.20
CA TRP A 49 -4.88 -2.00 -1.46
C TRP A 49 -6.36 -2.32 -1.45
N VAL A 50 -6.98 -2.13 -0.29
CA VAL A 50 -8.42 -2.24 -0.08
C VAL A 50 -8.93 -0.98 0.59
N ALA A 51 -10.19 -0.62 0.35
CA ALA A 51 -10.87 0.39 1.13
C ALA A 51 -11.21 -0.18 2.52
N ALA A 52 -11.01 0.60 3.57
CA ALA A 52 -11.30 0.21 4.94
C ALA A 52 -11.80 1.38 5.78
N SER A 53 -12.45 1.06 6.90
CA SER A 53 -12.95 2.03 7.87
C SER A 53 -11.77 2.72 8.54
N CYS A 54 -11.72 4.05 8.44
CA CYS A 54 -10.61 4.86 8.97
C CYS A 54 -10.43 4.75 10.50
N GLY A 55 -11.45 4.28 11.21
CA GLY A 55 -11.42 4.07 12.66
C GLY A 55 -10.83 2.72 13.08
N ASP A 56 -10.51 1.84 12.13
CA ASP A 56 -9.99 0.52 12.44
C ASP A 56 -8.50 0.61 12.87
N PRO A 57 -8.05 -0.21 13.82
CA PRO A 57 -6.66 -0.17 14.28
C PRO A 57 -5.76 -0.95 13.32
N HIS A 58 -4.87 -0.27 12.60
CA HIS A 58 -3.82 -0.89 11.80
C HIS A 58 -2.47 -0.17 11.99
N PRO A 59 -1.33 -0.87 11.83
CA PRO A 59 -0.04 -0.19 11.72
C PRO A 59 -0.07 0.85 10.60
N ALA A 60 0.68 1.94 10.73
CA ALA A 60 0.82 2.94 9.66
C ALA A 60 2.08 2.69 8.82
N ALA A 61 1.99 2.84 7.50
CA ALA A 61 3.11 2.75 6.59
C ALA A 61 4.01 3.99 6.68
N CYS A 62 5.19 3.82 7.27
CA CYS A 62 6.14 4.91 7.46
C CYS A 62 7.35 4.74 6.54
N ARG A 63 7.92 5.85 6.09
CA ARG A 63 9.16 5.86 5.32
C ARG A 63 10.16 6.83 5.91
N ASP A 64 11.36 6.35 6.16
CA ASP A 64 12.44 7.18 6.70
C ASP A 64 13.10 8.06 5.62
N ALA A 65 14.00 8.94 6.04
CA ALA A 65 14.74 9.83 5.15
C ALA A 65 15.67 9.10 4.14
N ALA A 66 16.08 7.87 4.46
CA ALA A 66 16.84 7.01 3.54
C ALA A 66 15.93 6.29 2.53
N GLY A 67 14.61 6.46 2.65
CA GLY A 67 13.61 5.87 1.80
C GLY A 67 13.25 4.43 2.15
N ARG A 68 13.65 3.92 3.32
CA ARG A 68 13.31 2.57 3.81
C ARG A 68 11.89 2.57 4.39
N TRP A 69 11.17 1.50 4.11
CA TRP A 69 9.82 1.28 4.64
C TRP A 69 9.88 0.59 6.01
N THR A 70 9.03 1.05 6.91
CA THR A 70 8.75 0.44 8.21
C THR A 70 7.27 0.62 8.53
N VAL A 71 6.79 -0.01 9.60
CA VAL A 71 5.45 0.22 10.14
C VAL A 71 5.51 0.71 11.57
N THR A 72 4.45 1.36 12.04
CA THR A 72 4.35 1.71 13.46
C THR A 72 4.31 0.45 14.33
N PRO A 73 4.97 0.43 15.50
CA PRO A 73 5.03 -0.75 16.36
C PRO A 73 3.68 -1.11 16.99
N ALA A 74 2.80 -0.11 17.16
CA ALA A 74 1.44 -0.29 17.61
C ALA A 74 0.45 0.11 16.49
N PRO A 75 -0.67 -0.61 16.36
CA PRO A 75 -1.77 -0.21 15.49
C PRO A 75 -2.38 1.13 15.92
N VAL A 76 -2.79 1.94 14.94
CA VAL A 76 -3.42 3.25 15.14
C VAL A 76 -4.62 3.40 14.19
N VAL A 77 -5.54 4.30 14.55
CA VAL A 77 -6.55 4.77 13.60
C VAL A 77 -5.87 5.63 12.53
N PHE A 78 -6.46 5.72 11.33
CA PHE A 78 -5.85 6.40 10.19
C PHE A 78 -5.45 7.86 10.49
N ALA A 79 -6.31 8.59 11.21
CA ALA A 79 -6.05 9.99 11.58
C ALA A 79 -4.80 10.17 12.47
N GLY A 80 -4.40 9.13 13.21
CA GLY A 80 -3.19 9.13 14.06
C GLY A 80 -1.93 8.66 13.34
N ALA A 81 -2.03 8.16 12.11
CA ALA A 81 -0.93 7.54 11.37
C ALA A 81 0.26 8.49 11.18
N ALA A 82 0.01 9.74 10.80
CA ALA A 82 1.04 10.74 10.60
C ALA A 82 1.86 10.99 11.87
N LEU A 83 1.19 11.25 13.00
CA LEU A 83 1.84 11.48 14.29
C LEU A 83 2.65 10.25 14.74
N ALA A 84 2.09 9.05 14.55
CA ALA A 84 2.74 7.80 14.93
C ALA A 84 4.01 7.52 14.12
N CYS A 85 4.02 7.84 12.81
CA CYS A 85 5.23 7.78 12.00
C CYS A 85 6.27 8.82 12.43
N THR A 86 5.86 10.06 12.71
CA THR A 86 6.78 11.11 13.18
C THR A 86 7.46 10.72 14.51
N ALA A 87 6.73 10.05 15.40
CA ALA A 87 7.27 9.58 16.69
C ALA A 87 8.42 8.57 16.54
N ILE A 88 8.53 7.88 15.39
CA ILE A 88 9.63 6.96 15.07
C ILE A 88 10.63 7.56 14.07
N GLY A 89 10.59 8.87 13.83
CA GLY A 89 11.50 9.57 12.93
C GLY A 89 11.28 9.28 11.45
N ALA A 90 10.04 8.99 11.06
CA ALA A 90 9.64 8.69 9.68
C ALA A 90 8.37 9.46 9.27
N ASP A 91 8.04 9.44 7.99
CA ASP A 91 6.84 10.09 7.45
C ASP A 91 5.78 9.08 7.06
N PHE A 92 4.51 9.38 7.36
CA PHE A 92 3.38 8.61 6.84
C PHE A 92 3.21 8.90 5.35
N THR A 93 3.34 7.86 4.52
CA THR A 93 3.45 8.04 3.06
C THR A 93 2.73 6.97 2.26
N LEU A 94 2.54 7.26 0.98
CA LEU A 94 1.95 6.39 -0.03
C LEU A 94 3.05 5.73 -0.89
N PRO A 95 3.04 4.40 -1.12
CA PRO A 95 3.89 3.79 -2.14
C PRO A 95 3.47 4.27 -3.54
N ARG A 96 4.42 4.78 -4.33
CA ARG A 96 4.15 5.30 -5.69
C ARG A 96 4.55 4.35 -6.82
N THR A 97 5.14 3.20 -6.50
CA THR A 97 5.60 2.20 -7.47
C THR A 97 5.40 0.79 -6.91
N GLY A 98 5.35 -0.21 -7.77
CA GLY A 98 5.25 -1.61 -7.33
C GLY A 98 6.41 -2.04 -6.44
N ASN A 99 7.65 -1.62 -6.74
CA ASN A 99 8.80 -1.86 -5.87
C ASN A 99 8.62 -1.28 -4.46
N GLN A 100 8.11 -0.04 -4.35
CA GLN A 100 7.83 0.56 -3.05
C GLN A 100 6.70 -0.19 -2.32
N ASN A 101 5.64 -0.58 -3.03
CA ASN A 101 4.54 -1.34 -2.48
C ASN A 101 4.98 -2.70 -1.95
N ALA A 102 5.82 -3.43 -2.71
CA ALA A 102 6.39 -4.71 -2.29
C ALA A 102 7.31 -4.56 -1.07
N ARG A 103 8.11 -3.50 -1.00
CA ARG A 103 8.96 -3.20 0.17
C ARG A 103 8.13 -2.89 1.41
N LEU A 104 7.02 -2.17 1.27
CA LEU A 104 6.08 -1.97 2.38
C LEU A 104 5.43 -3.29 2.78
N HIS A 105 4.97 -4.08 1.81
CA HIS A 105 4.31 -5.36 2.08
C HIS A 105 5.21 -6.32 2.85
N ALA A 106 6.51 -6.36 2.54
CA ALA A 106 7.47 -7.20 3.25
C ALA A 106 7.57 -6.89 4.76
N VAL A 107 7.28 -5.65 5.19
CA VAL A 107 7.29 -5.24 6.61
C VAL A 107 5.90 -5.18 7.23
N ALA A 108 4.85 -4.93 6.43
CA ALA A 108 3.47 -4.82 6.90
C ALA A 108 2.71 -6.16 6.92
N GLY A 109 3.01 -7.06 5.99
CA GLY A 109 2.34 -8.35 5.81
C GLY A 109 2.29 -9.21 7.09
N PRO A 110 3.39 -9.39 7.84
CA PRO A 110 3.38 -10.12 9.10
C PRO A 110 2.46 -9.51 10.18
N ALA A 111 2.12 -8.23 10.07
CA ALA A 111 1.21 -7.52 10.96
C ALA A 111 -0.24 -7.45 10.43
N GLY A 112 -0.54 -8.15 9.32
CA GLY A 112 -1.86 -8.15 8.70
C GLY A 112 -2.13 -6.97 7.76
N GLY A 113 -1.13 -6.13 7.49
CA GLY A 113 -1.26 -4.96 6.62
C GLY A 113 -0.89 -3.64 7.30
N ALA A 114 -1.00 -2.54 6.56
CA ALA A 114 -0.74 -1.20 7.08
C ALA A 114 -1.54 -0.12 6.33
N TRP A 115 -1.94 0.93 7.06
CA TRP A 115 -2.49 2.13 6.46
C TRP A 115 -1.48 2.71 5.46
N VAL A 116 -1.96 3.12 4.28
CA VAL A 116 -1.16 3.91 3.33
C VAL A 116 -1.74 5.32 3.25
N HIS A 117 -0.90 6.34 3.02
CA HIS A 117 -1.34 7.74 3.07
C HIS A 117 -2.18 8.12 1.84
N TYR A 118 -3.42 7.62 1.79
CA TYR A 118 -4.40 7.89 0.75
C TYR A 118 -5.81 7.84 1.33
N LEU A 119 -6.54 8.95 1.16
CA LEU A 119 -7.96 9.07 1.44
C LEU A 119 -8.72 9.00 0.12
N LEU A 120 -9.77 8.20 0.10
CA LEU A 120 -10.69 8.11 -1.02
C LEU A 120 -11.45 9.43 -1.15
N PRO A 121 -11.62 9.95 -2.38
CA PRO A 121 -12.49 11.09 -2.61
C PRO A 121 -13.94 10.74 -2.26
N PRO A 122 -14.75 11.74 -1.83
CA PRO A 122 -16.16 11.56 -1.52
C PRO A 122 -17.01 11.20 -2.75
#